data_AF-A0A660L6D2-F1
#
_entry.id   AF-A0A660L6D2-F1
#
_cell.length_a   1.000
_cell.length_b   1.000
_cell.length_c   1.000
_cell.angle_alpha   90.00
_cell.angle_beta   90.00
_cell.angle_gamma   90.00
#
_symmetry.space_group_name_H-M   'P 1'
#
loop_
_entity.id
_entity.type
_entity.pdbx_description
1 polymer ?
#
loop_
_entity_poly.entity_id
_entity_poly.type
_entity_poly.pdbx_seq_one_letter_code
_entity_poly.pdbx_strand_id
1 'polypeptide(L)'
;MPRALIPLLALILVACGSTQTTSQFGEVPIVLPPRVTADDAGVYFATYRTYDEGEGVELEPSREGDADFRITATPPSGCTVVMAIVPPAKLVLCVDEVILQDDRAKVVAVVRALQRGYEQAQKEPEEALSAMTQEVPDADTDALAAELDDAAPAWTAGQPYFGAIERGAGRDSSVARDAHEAAG
;
A
#
# COMPACT_ATOMS: atom_id res chain seq x y z
N MET A 1 39.67 -59.83 -19.54
CA MET A 1 39.57 -59.50 -18.10
C MET A 1 40.13 -58.08 -17.89
N PRO A 2 39.59 -57.32 -16.93
CA PRO A 2 39.09 -55.94 -17.11
C PRO A 2 40.05 -54.84 -16.63
N ARG A 3 39.83 -53.58 -17.05
CA ARG A 3 39.44 -52.46 -16.17
C ARG A 3 39.45 -51.12 -16.90
N ALA A 4 38.28 -50.50 -16.91
CA ALA A 4 38.05 -49.11 -17.26
C ALA A 4 38.64 -48.18 -16.18
N LEU A 5 39.05 -46.97 -16.59
CA LEU A 5 39.17 -45.83 -15.68
C LEU A 5 38.72 -44.56 -16.41
N ILE A 6 37.62 -43.99 -15.90
CA ILE A 6 36.97 -42.75 -16.34
C ILE A 6 37.60 -41.59 -15.56
N PRO A 7 37.98 -40.46 -16.18
CA PRO A 7 38.21 -39.23 -15.45
C PRO A 7 36.93 -38.37 -15.41
N LEU A 8 36.36 -38.39 -14.21
CA LEU A 8 35.79 -37.28 -13.43
C LEU A 8 35.53 -35.95 -14.17
N LEU A 9 34.23 -35.67 -14.38
CA LEU A 9 33.65 -34.41 -14.79
C LEU A 9 33.39 -33.55 -13.53
N ALA A 10 34.06 -32.41 -13.39
CA ALA A 10 33.81 -31.45 -12.32
C ALA A 10 32.97 -30.27 -12.86
N LEU A 11 31.65 -30.34 -12.65
CA LEU A 11 30.74 -29.19 -12.84
C LEU A 11 30.83 -28.29 -11.61
N ILE A 12 31.34 -27.06 -11.78
CA ILE A 12 31.24 -25.99 -10.79
C ILE A 12 29.97 -25.21 -11.12
N LEU A 13 28.88 -25.49 -10.40
CA LEU A 13 27.65 -24.71 -10.43
C LEU A 13 27.85 -23.47 -9.55
N VAL A 14 28.02 -22.31 -10.17
CA VAL A 14 27.88 -21.00 -9.51
C VAL A 14 26.39 -20.78 -9.30
N ALA A 15 25.92 -20.98 -8.07
CA ALA A 15 24.59 -20.55 -7.67
C ALA A 15 24.62 -19.03 -7.45
N CYS A 16 24.14 -18.26 -8.43
CA CYS A 16 23.69 -16.89 -8.19
C CYS A 16 22.47 -17.00 -7.27
N GLY A 17 22.68 -16.87 -5.97
CA GLY A 17 21.60 -16.69 -5.00
C GLY A 17 20.94 -15.35 -5.28
N SER A 18 19.82 -15.36 -6.00
CA SER A 18 18.91 -14.23 -6.06
C SER A 18 18.50 -13.91 -4.63
N THR A 19 19.02 -12.81 -4.10
CA THR A 19 18.49 -12.20 -2.88
C THR A 19 17.13 -11.66 -3.27
N GLN A 20 16.10 -12.51 -3.22
CA GLN A 20 14.74 -12.02 -3.18
C GLN A 20 14.66 -11.23 -1.88
N THR A 21 14.57 -9.91 -1.99
CA THR A 21 14.16 -9.08 -0.87
C THR A 21 12.73 -9.48 -0.57
N THR A 22 12.56 -10.54 0.23
CA THR A 22 11.26 -10.90 0.75
C THR A 22 10.79 -9.72 1.59
N SER A 23 9.63 -9.16 1.25
CA SER A 23 8.94 -8.16 2.05
C SER A 23 9.00 -8.61 3.52
N GLN A 24 9.55 -7.77 4.39
CA GLN A 24 9.77 -8.09 5.81
C GLN A 24 8.50 -8.63 6.49
N PHE A 25 7.35 -8.12 6.06
CA PHE A 25 6.04 -8.40 6.63
C PHE A 25 5.13 -9.22 5.71
N GLY A 26 5.64 -9.65 4.54
CA GLY A 26 4.91 -10.46 3.57
C GLY A 26 3.78 -9.72 2.84
N GLU A 27 2.91 -10.53 2.25
CA GLU A 27 1.64 -10.13 1.65
C GLU A 27 0.71 -9.48 2.70
N VAL A 28 0.03 -8.41 2.28
CA VAL A 28 -0.85 -7.60 3.12
C VAL A 28 -2.16 -7.34 2.38
N PRO A 29 -3.19 -8.18 2.63
CA PRO A 29 -4.52 -7.91 2.14
C PRO A 29 -5.04 -6.56 2.64
N ILE A 30 -5.55 -5.75 1.72
CA ILE A 30 -6.19 -4.48 2.02
C ILE A 30 -7.53 -4.39 1.29
N VAL A 31 -8.60 -4.15 2.04
CA VAL A 31 -9.95 -4.00 1.47
C VAL A 31 -10.19 -2.55 1.10
N LEU A 32 -10.51 -2.33 -0.18
CA LEU A 32 -10.92 -1.04 -0.75
C LEU A 32 -12.45 -0.90 -0.75
N PRO A 33 -12.98 0.33 -0.91
CA PRO A 33 -14.40 0.54 -1.14
C PRO A 33 -14.94 -0.29 -2.32
N PRO A 34 -16.24 -0.60 -2.39
CA PRO A 34 -16.78 -1.47 -3.44
C PRO A 34 -16.77 -0.85 -4.85
N ARG A 35 -16.67 0.48 -4.96
CA ARG A 35 -16.60 1.19 -6.23
C ARG A 35 -15.18 1.68 -6.46
N VAL A 36 -14.68 1.45 -7.67
CA VAL A 36 -13.44 2.05 -8.16
C VAL A 36 -13.67 3.55 -8.31
N THR A 37 -12.81 4.34 -7.69
CA THR A 37 -12.83 5.82 -7.79
C THR A 37 -11.41 6.34 -7.81
N ALA A 38 -11.21 7.59 -8.18
CA ALA A 38 -9.88 8.22 -8.14
C ALA A 38 -9.19 8.16 -6.76
N ASP A 39 -9.95 8.05 -5.66
CA ASP A 39 -9.38 7.90 -4.32
C ASP A 39 -8.58 6.60 -4.14
N ASP A 40 -8.71 5.62 -5.04
CA ASP A 40 -7.91 4.39 -5.01
C ASP A 40 -6.51 4.57 -5.64
N ALA A 41 -6.27 5.70 -6.34
CA ALA A 41 -5.08 5.91 -7.15
C ALA A 41 -3.78 5.73 -6.35
N GLY A 42 -3.70 6.25 -5.13
CA GLY A 42 -2.50 6.11 -4.32
C GLY A 42 -2.19 4.67 -3.89
N VAL A 43 -3.21 3.81 -3.77
CA VAL A 43 -3.02 2.38 -3.46
C VAL A 43 -2.40 1.66 -4.65
N TYR A 44 -3.04 1.78 -5.82
CA TYR A 44 -2.55 1.15 -7.05
C TYR A 44 -1.20 1.71 -7.49
N PHE A 45 -0.93 3.00 -7.22
CA PHE A 45 0.36 3.59 -7.55
C PHE A 45 1.45 3.15 -6.59
N ALA A 46 1.13 2.86 -5.31
CA ALA A 46 2.08 2.28 -4.37
C ALA A 46 2.55 0.90 -4.84
N THR A 47 1.64 0.02 -5.28
CA THR A 47 1.99 -1.31 -5.79
C THR A 47 2.71 -1.23 -7.13
N TYR A 48 2.20 -0.41 -8.07
CA TYR A 48 2.79 -0.26 -9.40
C TYR A 48 4.23 0.26 -9.38
N ARG A 49 4.56 1.18 -8.46
CA ARG A 49 5.93 1.69 -8.27
C ARG A 49 6.72 0.91 -7.20
N THR A 50 6.21 -0.24 -6.75
CA THR A 50 6.81 -1.12 -5.73
C THR A 50 7.24 -0.37 -4.47
N TYR A 51 6.46 0.64 -4.06
CA TYR A 51 6.71 1.40 -2.85
C TYR A 51 6.39 0.60 -1.60
N ASP A 52 5.33 -0.21 -1.67
CA ASP A 52 5.01 -1.20 -0.65
C ASP A 52 6.18 -2.16 -0.41
N GLU A 53 6.70 -2.81 -1.45
CA GLU A 53 7.82 -3.74 -1.31
C GLU A 53 9.04 -3.05 -0.69
N GLY A 54 9.29 -1.80 -1.11
CA GLY A 54 10.34 -0.96 -0.56
C GLY A 54 10.17 -0.63 0.93
N GLU A 55 8.94 -0.61 1.45
CA GLU A 55 8.64 -0.48 2.88
C GLU A 55 8.54 -1.84 3.58
N GLY A 56 8.73 -2.95 2.86
CA GLY A 56 8.75 -4.31 3.40
C GLY A 56 7.37 -4.96 3.50
N VAL A 57 6.36 -4.46 2.81
CA VAL A 57 5.02 -5.06 2.69
C VAL A 57 4.70 -5.32 1.22
N GLU A 58 3.84 -6.28 0.91
CA GLU A 58 3.34 -6.47 -0.46
C GLU A 58 1.82 -6.29 -0.42
N LEU A 59 1.31 -5.14 -0.86
CA LEU A 59 -0.11 -4.83 -0.72
C LEU A 59 -0.90 -5.67 -1.73
N GLU A 60 -1.99 -6.25 -1.25
CA GLU A 60 -2.94 -7.00 -2.08
C GLU A 60 -4.32 -6.34 -2.03
N PRO A 61 -4.59 -5.36 -2.89
CA PRO A 61 -5.87 -4.67 -2.91
C PRO A 61 -7.00 -5.61 -3.36
N SER A 62 -8.03 -5.72 -2.53
CA SER A 62 -9.26 -6.44 -2.84
C SER A 62 -10.47 -5.55 -2.56
N ARG A 63 -11.59 -5.81 -3.24
CA ARG A 63 -12.90 -5.18 -2.91
C ARG A 63 -13.85 -6.12 -2.19
N GLU A 64 -13.40 -7.35 -1.95
CA GLU A 64 -14.16 -8.41 -1.31
C GLU A 64 -13.41 -8.98 -0.12
N GLY A 65 -14.17 -9.60 0.78
CA GLY A 65 -13.65 -10.32 1.93
C GLY A 65 -13.39 -9.43 3.14
N ASP A 66 -12.67 -10.04 4.08
CA ASP A 66 -12.28 -9.43 5.35
C ASP A 66 -10.75 -9.39 5.42
N ALA A 67 -10.21 -8.20 5.69
CA ALA A 67 -8.79 -7.98 5.91
C ALA A 67 -8.55 -7.11 7.15
N ASP A 68 -7.33 -7.21 7.67
CA ASP A 68 -6.85 -6.42 8.80
C ASP A 68 -6.75 -4.93 8.45
N PHE A 69 -6.47 -4.61 7.18
CA PHE A 69 -6.38 -3.24 6.67
C PHE A 69 -7.59 -2.93 5.79
N ARG A 70 -8.26 -1.80 6.04
CA ARG A 70 -9.43 -1.38 5.26
C ARG A 70 -9.44 0.11 4.99
N ILE A 71 -9.67 0.46 3.74
CA ILE A 71 -10.01 1.83 3.33
C ILE A 71 -11.53 1.93 3.28
N THR A 72 -12.11 2.77 4.14
CA THR A 72 -13.57 2.85 4.30
C THR A 72 -14.01 4.23 4.76
N ALA A 73 -15.26 4.59 4.43
CA ALA A 73 -15.94 5.76 4.97
C ALA A 73 -16.57 5.49 6.35
N THR A 74 -16.77 4.21 6.71
CA THR A 74 -17.40 3.81 7.98
C THR A 74 -16.61 2.64 8.58
N PRO A 75 -15.62 2.94 9.44
CA PRO A 75 -14.84 1.91 10.12
C PRO A 75 -15.73 0.97 10.94
N PRO A 76 -15.57 -0.36 10.82
CA PRO A 76 -16.30 -1.30 11.66
C PRO A 76 -15.80 -1.25 13.11
N SER A 77 -16.57 -1.83 14.04
CA SER A 77 -16.14 -1.99 15.44
C SER A 77 -14.86 -2.83 15.53
N GLY A 78 -13.91 -2.43 16.38
CA GLY A 78 -12.60 -3.09 16.48
C GLY A 78 -11.57 -2.59 15.46
N CYS A 79 -11.95 -1.68 14.56
CA CYS A 79 -11.02 -1.02 13.65
C CYS A 79 -10.55 0.32 14.23
N THR A 80 -9.23 0.50 14.35
CA THR A 80 -8.62 1.78 14.73
C THR A 80 -8.21 2.55 13.49
N VAL A 81 -8.67 3.80 13.37
CA VAL A 81 -8.29 4.68 12.26
C VAL A 81 -6.86 5.18 12.47
N VAL A 82 -6.02 5.00 11.46
CA VAL A 82 -4.58 5.33 11.52
C VAL A 82 -4.14 6.35 10.50
N MET A 83 -4.93 6.58 9.44
CA MET A 83 -4.61 7.51 8.37
C MET A 83 -5.88 8.02 7.67
N ALA A 84 -5.94 9.30 7.29
CA ALA A 84 -6.99 9.84 6.42
C ALA A 84 -6.56 9.77 4.94
N ILE A 85 -7.39 9.17 4.08
CA ILE A 85 -7.19 9.24 2.62
C ILE A 85 -7.78 10.54 2.09
N VAL A 86 -9.02 10.84 2.49
CA VAL A 86 -9.72 12.05 2.11
C VAL A 86 -10.17 12.80 3.38
N PRO A 87 -9.50 13.91 3.74
CA PRO A 87 -9.82 14.67 4.95
C PRO A 87 -11.16 15.44 4.84
N PRO A 88 -11.77 15.84 5.98
CA PRO A 88 -11.31 15.54 7.34
C PRO A 88 -11.66 14.13 7.85
N ALA A 89 -12.39 13.30 7.08
CA ALA A 89 -12.57 11.84 7.28
C ALA A 89 -13.63 11.28 6.32
N LYS A 90 -13.66 11.70 5.05
CA LYS A 90 -14.57 11.10 4.07
C LYS A 90 -14.17 9.66 3.76
N LEU A 91 -12.87 9.41 3.76
CA LEU A 91 -12.29 8.09 3.55
C LEU A 91 -11.04 7.95 4.43
N VAL A 92 -10.95 6.84 5.14
CA VAL A 92 -9.86 6.58 6.09
C VAL A 92 -9.31 5.17 5.92
N LEU A 93 -8.03 5.00 6.20
CA LEU A 93 -7.46 3.69 6.49
C LEU A 93 -7.69 3.38 7.96
N CYS A 94 -8.35 2.26 8.23
CA CYS A 94 -8.42 1.68 9.55
C CYS A 94 -7.78 0.30 9.55
N VAL A 95 -7.28 -0.11 10.72
CA VAL A 95 -6.63 -1.39 10.95
C VAL A 95 -7.29 -2.11 12.12
N ASP A 96 -7.35 -3.44 12.08
CA ASP A 96 -7.73 -4.24 13.23
C ASP A 96 -6.89 -3.87 14.48
N GLU A 97 -7.57 -3.70 15.61
CA GLU A 97 -6.93 -3.26 16.86
C GLU A 97 -5.87 -4.25 17.37
N VAL A 98 -6.07 -5.55 17.17
CA VAL A 98 -5.11 -6.58 17.58
C VAL A 98 -3.84 -6.45 16.75
N ILE A 99 -3.98 -6.30 15.43
CA ILE A 99 -2.84 -6.12 14.53
C ILE A 99 -2.06 -4.84 14.84
N LEU A 100 -2.77 -3.76 15.18
CA LEU A 100 -2.10 -2.51 15.59
C LEU A 100 -1.25 -2.69 16.85
N GLN A 101 -1.70 -3.51 17.80
CA GLN A 101 -1.00 -3.76 19.06
C GLN A 101 0.16 -4.75 18.88
N ASP A 102 -0.08 -5.83 18.15
CA ASP A 102 0.86 -6.94 18.00
C ASP A 102 1.96 -6.62 16.98
N ASP A 103 1.61 -5.98 15.86
CA ASP A 103 2.47 -5.76 14.69
C ASP A 103 2.50 -4.30 14.25
N ARG A 104 2.66 -3.37 15.19
CA ARG A 104 2.68 -1.92 14.88
C ARG A 104 3.68 -1.54 13.77
N ALA A 105 4.82 -2.22 13.69
CA ALA A 105 5.81 -1.97 12.65
C ALA A 105 5.28 -2.28 11.23
N LYS A 106 4.48 -3.35 11.08
CA LYS A 106 3.77 -3.68 9.83
C LYS A 106 2.77 -2.59 9.47
N VAL A 107 1.99 -2.10 10.44
CA VAL A 107 1.03 -1.01 10.22
C VAL A 107 1.74 0.26 9.74
N VAL A 108 2.85 0.63 10.38
CA VAL A 108 3.65 1.78 9.96
C VAL A 108 4.19 1.59 8.55
N ALA A 109 4.69 0.41 8.19
CA ALA A 109 5.15 0.11 6.83
C ALA A 109 4.04 0.28 5.77
N VAL A 110 2.84 -0.25 6.03
CA VAL A 110 1.67 -0.04 5.16
C VAL A 110 1.34 1.45 5.00
N VAL A 111 1.33 2.20 6.10
CA VAL A 111 1.02 3.63 6.06
C VAL A 111 2.08 4.42 5.28
N ARG A 112 3.36 4.04 5.37
CA ARG A 112 4.44 4.64 4.58
C ARG A 112 4.31 4.36 3.09
N ALA A 113 4.00 3.11 2.74
CA ALA A 113 3.78 2.70 1.36
C ALA A 113 2.66 3.54 0.72
N LEU A 114 1.54 3.68 1.45
CA LEU A 114 0.40 4.48 1.01
C LEU A 114 0.74 5.97 0.96
N GLN A 115 1.39 6.55 1.99
CA GLN A 115 1.83 7.95 1.94
C GLN A 115 2.65 8.23 0.68
N ARG A 116 3.62 7.37 0.36
CA ARG A 116 4.42 7.50 -0.86
C ARG A 116 3.56 7.35 -2.12
N GLY A 117 2.68 6.36 -2.17
CA GLY A 117 1.78 6.14 -3.30
C GLY A 117 0.90 7.35 -3.60
N TYR A 118 0.20 7.89 -2.60
CA TYR A 118 -0.68 9.05 -2.79
C TYR A 118 0.09 10.35 -3.05
N GLU A 119 1.21 10.58 -2.38
CA GLU A 119 2.02 11.79 -2.62
C GLU A 119 2.61 11.79 -4.03
N GLN A 120 2.99 10.63 -4.56
CA GLN A 120 3.49 10.52 -5.93
C GLN A 120 2.35 10.53 -6.95
N ALA A 121 1.19 9.93 -6.64
CA ALA A 121 0.01 10.01 -7.50
C ALA A 121 -0.46 11.47 -7.70
N GLN A 122 -0.35 12.33 -6.67
CA GLN A 122 -0.62 13.77 -6.80
C GLN A 122 0.35 14.48 -7.74
N LYS A 123 1.60 14.01 -7.83
CA LYS A 123 2.65 14.61 -8.67
C LYS A 123 2.61 14.08 -10.10
N GLU A 124 2.19 12.83 -10.26
CA GLU A 124 2.22 12.07 -11.51
C GLU A 124 0.83 11.47 -11.84
N PRO A 125 -0.23 12.29 -11.98
CA PRO A 125 -1.61 11.80 -12.08
C PRO A 125 -1.87 10.93 -13.31
N GLU A 126 -1.24 11.22 -14.45
CA GLU A 126 -1.38 10.42 -15.69
C GLU A 126 -0.84 8.99 -15.50
N GLU A 127 0.26 8.85 -14.74
CA GLU A 127 0.85 7.55 -14.47
C GLU A 127 0.08 6.79 -13.39
N ALA A 128 -0.44 7.50 -12.38
CA ALA A 128 -1.35 6.93 -11.40
C ALA A 128 -2.62 6.38 -12.07
N LEU A 129 -3.20 7.12 -13.02
CA LEU A 129 -4.31 6.63 -13.84
C LEU A 129 -3.94 5.38 -14.64
N SER A 130 -2.76 5.39 -15.27
CA SER A 130 -2.25 4.24 -16.01
C SER A 130 -2.10 3.00 -15.12
N ALA A 131 -1.63 3.16 -13.88
CA ALA A 131 -1.54 2.10 -12.90
C ALA A 131 -2.94 1.56 -12.53
N MET A 132 -3.91 2.44 -12.27
CA MET A 132 -5.30 2.03 -11.99
C MET A 132 -5.93 1.23 -13.14
N THR A 133 -5.79 1.69 -14.38
CA THR A 133 -6.42 1.03 -15.54
C THR A 133 -5.75 -0.28 -15.94
N GLN A 134 -4.51 -0.52 -15.52
CA GLN A 134 -3.87 -1.84 -15.67
C GLN A 134 -4.50 -2.87 -14.74
N GLU A 135 -4.81 -2.48 -13.51
CA GLU A 135 -5.42 -3.35 -12.49
C GLU A 135 -6.94 -3.46 -12.64
N VAL A 136 -7.59 -2.45 -13.22
CA VAL A 136 -9.03 -2.40 -13.49
C VAL A 136 -9.28 -2.14 -14.99
N PRO A 137 -9.14 -3.15 -15.87
CA PRO A 137 -9.21 -2.96 -17.32
C PRO A 137 -10.55 -2.44 -17.84
N ASP A 138 -11.64 -2.68 -17.11
CA ASP A 138 -13.00 -2.27 -17.48
C ASP A 138 -13.37 -0.86 -16.94
N ALA A 139 -12.43 -0.16 -16.31
CA ALA A 139 -12.68 1.18 -15.80
C ALA A 139 -12.85 2.21 -16.94
N ASP A 140 -13.73 3.17 -16.75
CA ASP A 140 -13.87 4.32 -17.64
C ASP A 140 -12.71 5.29 -17.38
N THR A 141 -11.67 5.20 -18.22
CA THR A 141 -10.44 6.01 -18.10
C THR A 141 -10.71 7.51 -18.10
N ASP A 142 -11.63 7.99 -18.95
CA ASP A 142 -11.92 9.41 -19.05
C ASP A 142 -12.65 9.92 -17.81
N ALA A 143 -13.58 9.12 -17.27
CA ALA A 143 -14.24 9.43 -16.01
C ALA A 143 -13.25 9.42 -14.83
N LEU A 144 -12.37 8.42 -14.75
CA LEU A 144 -11.36 8.34 -13.70
C LEU A 144 -10.35 9.49 -13.77
N ALA A 145 -9.94 9.90 -14.97
CA ALA A 145 -9.08 11.07 -15.15
C ALA A 145 -9.74 12.33 -14.58
N ALA A 146 -11.02 12.55 -14.92
CA ALA A 146 -11.77 13.70 -14.43
C ALA A 146 -11.99 13.66 -12.91
N GLU A 147 -12.24 12.48 -12.33
CA GLU A 147 -12.33 12.29 -10.89
C GLU A 147 -10.98 12.58 -10.20
N LEU A 148 -9.87 12.15 -10.80
CA LEU A 148 -8.53 12.32 -10.24
C LEU A 148 -8.11 13.79 -10.19
N ASP A 149 -8.42 14.55 -11.24
CA ASP A 149 -8.19 16.00 -11.29
C ASP A 149 -8.94 16.74 -10.18
N ASP A 150 -10.14 16.28 -9.80
CA ASP A 150 -10.94 16.87 -8.72
C ASP A 150 -10.48 16.39 -7.32
N ALA A 151 -10.17 15.10 -7.18
CA ALA A 151 -9.88 14.48 -5.89
C ALA A 151 -8.46 14.75 -5.38
N ALA A 152 -7.44 14.66 -6.25
CA ALA A 152 -6.04 14.69 -5.85
C ALA A 152 -5.63 15.94 -5.03
N PRO A 153 -6.08 17.17 -5.37
CA PRO A 153 -5.78 18.36 -4.56
C PRO A 153 -6.34 18.30 -3.13
N ALA A 154 -7.40 17.53 -2.91
CA ALA A 154 -8.09 17.43 -1.63
C ALA A 154 -7.47 16.40 -0.68
N TRP A 155 -6.59 15.50 -1.15
CA TRP A 155 -6.07 14.45 -0.27
C TRP A 155 -5.14 14.97 0.83
N THR A 156 -4.33 15.98 0.54
CA THR A 156 -3.49 16.64 1.56
C THR A 156 -4.22 17.81 2.22
N ALA A 157 -5.04 18.57 1.49
CA ALA A 157 -5.89 19.68 1.97
C ALA A 157 -5.30 20.58 3.08
N GLY A 158 -4.02 20.94 2.97
CA GLY A 158 -3.34 21.82 3.94
C GLY A 158 -2.92 21.15 5.25
N GLN A 159 -3.04 19.83 5.35
CA GLN A 159 -2.44 19.05 6.42
C GLN A 159 -0.91 19.08 6.35
N PRO A 160 -0.20 18.90 7.48
CA PRO A 160 1.26 18.96 7.51
C PRO A 160 1.94 17.83 6.71
N TYR A 161 1.25 16.72 6.51
CA TYR A 161 1.66 15.57 5.71
C TYR A 161 0.42 14.78 5.27
N PHE A 162 0.55 13.97 4.21
CA PHE A 162 -0.54 13.11 3.76
C PHE A 162 -0.94 12.13 4.88
N GLY A 163 -2.24 11.96 5.11
CA GLY A 163 -2.70 10.98 6.08
C GLY A 163 -2.94 11.48 7.50
N ALA A 164 -2.63 12.74 7.79
CA ALA A 164 -2.80 13.29 9.13
C ALA A 164 -4.26 13.18 9.62
N ILE A 165 -4.42 12.71 10.87
CA ILE A 165 -5.71 12.63 11.56
C ILE A 165 -5.64 13.32 12.92
N GLU A 166 -6.78 13.84 13.35
CA GLU A 166 -6.94 14.33 14.72
C GLU A 166 -6.97 13.16 15.71
N ARG A 167 -6.44 13.39 16.91
CA ARG A 167 -6.58 12.45 18.03
C ARG A 167 -8.04 12.30 18.43
N GLY A 168 -8.45 11.08 18.77
CA GLY A 168 -9.80 10.81 19.22
C GLY A 168 -9.99 9.34 19.62
N ALA A 169 -11.15 9.02 20.18
CA ALA A 169 -11.49 7.62 20.45
C ALA A 169 -11.54 6.82 19.14
N GLY A 170 -10.92 5.63 19.12
CA GLY A 170 -10.80 4.80 17.92
C GLY A 170 -9.88 5.37 16.84
N ARG A 171 -8.99 6.30 17.20
CA ARG A 171 -8.01 6.91 16.29
C ARG A 171 -6.62 6.89 16.90
N ASP A 172 -5.64 6.39 16.17
CA ASP A 172 -4.23 6.50 16.52
C ASP A 172 -3.50 7.42 15.54
N SER A 173 -3.44 8.72 15.90
CA SER A 173 -2.75 9.73 15.10
C SER A 173 -1.22 9.59 15.11
N SER A 174 -0.66 8.69 15.93
CA SER A 174 0.80 8.51 15.98
C SER A 174 1.30 7.73 14.77
N VAL A 175 0.50 6.81 14.22
CA VAL A 175 0.95 5.93 13.13
C VAL A 175 1.33 6.72 11.87
N ALA A 176 0.42 7.55 11.33
CA ALA A 176 0.72 8.37 10.14
C ALA A 176 1.84 9.39 10.36
N ARG A 177 1.99 9.89 11.59
CA ARG A 177 3.10 10.78 11.94
C ARG A 177 4.43 10.04 11.93
N ASP A 178 4.51 8.91 12.62
CA ASP A 178 5.75 8.13 12.72
C ASP A 178 6.19 7.63 11.34
N ALA A 179 5.22 7.26 10.49
CA ALA A 179 5.44 6.91 9.09
C ALA A 179 6.11 8.05 8.31
N HIS A 180 5.56 9.27 8.42
CA HIS A 180 6.10 10.47 7.79
C HIS A 180 7.49 10.85 8.32
N GLU A 181 7.67 10.85 9.64
CA GLU A 181 8.92 11.24 10.29
C GLU A 181 10.08 10.31 9.93
N ALA A 182 9.81 9.01 9.74
CA ALA A 182 10.84 8.07 9.36
C ALA A 182 11.28 8.22 7.89
N ALA A 183 10.47 8.85 7.03
CA ALA A 183 10.72 8.99 5.59
C ALA A 183 11.59 10.21 5.22
N GLY A 184 11.85 11.12 6.17
CA GLY A 184 12.74 12.28 6.02
C GLY A 184 14.13 12.04 6.59
#